data_AF-A0A8J7WI79-F1
#
_entry.id   AF-A0A8J7WI79-F1
#
_cell.length_a   1.000
_cell.length_b   1.000
_cell.length_c   1.000
_cell.angle_alpha   90.00
_cell.angle_beta   90.00
_cell.angle_gamma   90.00
#
_symmetry.space_group_name_H-M   'P 1'
#
loop_
_entity.id
_entity.type
_entity.pdbx_description
1 polymer ?
#
loop_
_entity_poly.entity_id
_entity_poly.type
_entity_poly.pdbx_seq_one_letter_code
_entity_poly.pdbx_strand_id
1 'polypeptide(L)'
;MTTIASIAAGDPRFSILVAAIGFIDNENGTDYLGILGDASSDLTVFAPTNGAFVSLAVDLGFAGDPDDIDAVGAFLLGLGADLLETVVTYHVSAGAQFTVDIASAGSVTTLQGGVIDATELPTLGDAEPDLIDPSLVATDIPADNGVIHVIDRVLLPIDLPGNDAPTITAIAVASGPGFDDNGGDFDILREAVVTAGLAGVLDDPNADFTVFAPTDAAFMDLATALGFDGSTEADAFAYLVDALRLLSGGGDPIPLLTEVLTYHVAGQSLQASQVIAAGAVTTLQGGTLTLDGLSLVDAEPDLRDPGLVATDIQAANGVVHVIDGVLLPADLLQSDGSNDVDFVIGDDGRDKVWTGADNDLIDGKGGSDVLGGGAGNDLILGGDGGDFVYGGRGADTLLGENGRDIVKGGSGSDSIDGGADNDLLHGDRGHDVIEGGDGDDFIFGGSGNDTIIGGAGNDRLFGGWGEDVFAFGPEDAGHDAIIGFRSGTDKIDLTAYGFENFDAVADHLEWGWFSTRLDLGDTQVSLIGVWKWSLDADDFLL
;
A
#
# COMPACT_ATOMS: atom_id res chain seq x y z
N MET A 1 27.65 50.40 -7.34
CA MET A 1 27.89 49.42 -6.27
C MET A 1 26.74 48.47 -6.33
N THR A 2 27.05 47.18 -6.36
CA THR A 2 26.10 46.07 -6.40
C THR A 2 25.81 45.69 -4.94
N THR A 3 25.08 46.56 -4.26
CA THR A 3 24.66 46.34 -2.87
C THR A 3 23.44 45.44 -2.82
N ILE A 4 23.15 44.86 -1.64
CA ILE A 4 22.00 43.97 -1.43
C ILE A 4 20.70 44.61 -1.92
N ALA A 5 20.42 45.85 -1.52
CA ALA A 5 19.22 46.57 -1.97
C ALA A 5 19.16 46.74 -3.50
N SER A 6 20.30 47.00 -4.16
CA SER A 6 20.34 47.16 -5.62
C SER A 6 20.14 45.85 -6.38
N ILE A 7 20.56 44.72 -5.80
CA ILE A 7 20.35 43.39 -6.34
C ILE A 7 18.87 43.02 -6.22
N ALA A 8 18.28 43.17 -5.03
CA ALA A 8 16.88 42.89 -4.79
C ALA A 8 15.95 43.75 -5.68
N ALA A 9 16.22 45.06 -5.80
CA ALA A 9 15.44 45.95 -6.66
C ALA A 9 15.62 45.70 -8.17
N GLY A 10 16.71 45.04 -8.56
CA GLY A 10 17.02 44.70 -9.95
C GLY A 10 16.45 43.37 -10.42
N ASP A 11 15.97 42.53 -9.51
CA ASP A 11 15.44 41.19 -9.79
C ASP A 11 13.92 41.15 -9.51
N PRO A 12 13.08 40.91 -10.53
CA PRO A 12 11.62 40.93 -10.38
C PRO A 12 11.10 39.86 -9.41
N ARG A 13 11.89 38.82 -9.10
CA ARG A 13 11.51 37.78 -8.15
C ARG A 13 11.45 38.26 -6.70
N PHE A 14 11.94 39.46 -6.39
CA PHE A 14 11.92 40.04 -5.04
C PHE A 14 11.00 41.25 -4.93
N SER A 15 10.09 41.46 -5.88
CA SER A 15 9.22 42.65 -5.89
C SER A 15 8.35 42.76 -4.63
N ILE A 16 7.82 41.64 -4.12
CA ILE A 16 7.05 41.64 -2.85
C ILE A 16 7.95 42.02 -1.68
N LEU A 17 9.15 41.43 -1.58
CA LEU A 17 10.13 41.74 -0.53
C LEU A 17 10.48 43.24 -0.52
N VAL A 18 10.82 43.81 -1.68
CA VAL A 18 11.18 45.23 -1.80
C VAL A 18 10.00 46.13 -1.44
N ALA A 19 8.78 45.76 -1.84
CA ALA A 19 7.57 46.49 -1.48
C ALA A 19 7.29 46.46 0.04
N ALA A 20 7.47 45.30 0.69
CA ALA A 20 7.32 45.13 2.13
C ALA A 20 8.31 46.02 2.91
N ILE A 21 9.59 46.00 2.55
CA ILE A 21 10.61 46.84 3.20
C ILE A 21 10.28 48.34 3.01
N GLY A 22 9.89 48.73 1.79
CA GLY A 22 9.50 50.13 1.52
C GLY A 22 8.24 50.56 2.27
N PHE A 23 7.29 49.66 2.50
CA PHE A 23 6.12 49.92 3.33
C PHE A 23 6.50 50.14 4.81
N ILE A 24 7.35 49.26 5.36
CA ILE A 24 7.88 49.37 6.73
C ILE A 24 8.59 50.72 6.93
N ASP A 25 9.51 51.07 6.01
CA ASP A 25 10.27 52.33 6.09
C ASP A 25 9.36 53.56 6.10
N ASN A 26 8.27 53.54 5.34
CA ASN A 26 7.31 54.64 5.31
C ASN A 26 6.42 54.70 6.56
N GLU A 27 5.90 53.58 7.04
CA GLU A 27 4.97 53.55 8.17
C GLU A 27 5.67 53.69 9.52
N ASN A 28 6.80 53.00 9.72
CA ASN A 28 7.54 52.97 10.98
C ASN A 28 8.68 54.02 11.04
N GLY A 29 8.96 54.71 9.93
CA GLY A 29 9.98 55.75 9.86
C GLY A 29 11.42 55.21 9.97
N THR A 30 11.61 53.96 9.53
CA THR A 30 12.91 53.28 9.45
C THR A 30 13.62 53.59 8.12
N ASP A 31 14.82 53.03 7.93
CA ASP A 31 15.60 53.17 6.69
C ASP A 31 16.30 51.85 6.34
N TYR A 32 15.55 50.76 6.33
CA TYR A 32 16.06 49.42 6.03
C TYR A 32 16.57 49.32 4.59
N LEU A 33 15.89 49.96 3.61
CA LEU A 33 16.42 50.06 2.25
C LEU A 33 17.75 50.81 2.21
N GLY A 34 17.92 51.86 3.02
CA GLY A 34 19.18 52.57 3.19
C GLY A 34 20.27 51.69 3.79
N ILE A 35 19.96 50.93 4.85
CA ILE A 35 20.89 50.00 5.51
C ILE A 35 21.37 48.90 4.56
N LEU A 36 20.44 48.28 3.83
CA LEU A 36 20.73 47.26 2.81
C LEU A 36 21.42 47.85 1.56
N GLY A 37 21.36 49.17 1.39
CA GLY A 37 22.03 49.93 0.33
C GLY A 37 23.37 50.54 0.73
N ASP A 38 23.75 50.52 2.01
CA ASP A 38 24.99 51.11 2.50
C ASP A 38 26.17 50.15 2.22
N ALA A 39 27.15 50.64 1.45
CA ALA A 39 28.35 49.89 1.07
C ALA A 39 29.31 49.60 2.25
N SER A 40 29.09 50.22 3.41
CA SER A 40 29.86 49.96 4.63
C SER A 40 29.23 48.91 5.55
N SER A 41 28.00 48.48 5.26
CA SER A 41 27.36 47.36 5.92
C SER A 41 28.06 46.04 5.57
N ASP A 42 27.92 45.06 6.45
CA ASP A 42 28.39 43.70 6.25
C ASP A 42 27.29 42.78 6.79
N LEU A 43 26.50 42.18 5.89
CA LEU A 43 25.25 41.50 6.22
C LEU A 43 25.12 40.17 5.48
N THR A 44 24.32 39.27 6.05
CA THR A 44 23.77 38.09 5.37
C THR A 44 22.26 38.28 5.26
N VAL A 45 21.70 38.10 4.07
CA VAL A 45 20.25 38.18 3.84
C VAL A 45 19.74 36.88 3.25
N PHE A 46 18.76 36.28 3.93
CA PHE A 46 17.93 35.22 3.37
C PHE A 46 16.77 35.88 2.62
N ALA A 47 16.81 35.89 1.30
CA ALA A 47 15.86 36.61 0.46
C ALA A 47 14.75 35.68 -0.03
N PRO A 48 13.52 35.77 0.54
CA PRO A 48 12.37 35.04 0.05
C PRO A 48 11.95 35.56 -1.33
N THR A 49 11.69 34.64 -2.25
CA THR A 49 11.16 34.98 -3.58
C THR A 49 9.68 35.38 -3.51
N ASN A 50 9.13 35.91 -4.60
CA ASN A 50 7.69 36.13 -4.70
C ASN A 50 6.91 34.82 -4.50
N GLY A 51 7.42 33.69 -4.99
CA GLY A 51 6.81 32.37 -4.77
C GLY A 51 6.71 32.03 -3.28
N ALA A 52 7.74 32.34 -2.49
CA ALA A 52 7.74 32.17 -1.04
C ALA A 52 6.61 32.96 -0.36
N PHE A 53 6.40 34.21 -0.78
CA PHE A 53 5.33 35.04 -0.25
C PHE A 53 3.94 34.60 -0.72
N VAL A 54 3.84 34.04 -1.93
CA VAL A 54 2.60 33.42 -2.42
C VAL A 54 2.23 32.23 -1.53
N SER A 55 3.18 31.33 -1.25
CA SER A 55 2.96 30.20 -0.34
C SER A 55 2.50 30.67 1.04
N LEU A 56 3.22 31.64 1.65
CA LEU A 56 2.81 32.20 2.95
C LEU A 56 1.39 32.82 2.91
N ALA A 57 1.04 33.51 1.83
CA ALA A 57 -0.30 34.11 1.72
C ALA A 57 -1.39 33.04 1.66
N VAL A 58 -1.16 31.96 0.92
CA VAL A 58 -2.08 30.80 0.86
C VAL A 58 -2.20 30.15 2.24
N ASP A 59 -1.07 29.92 2.92
CA ASP A 59 -1.02 29.35 4.27
C ASP A 59 -1.80 30.22 5.28
N LEU A 60 -1.79 31.55 5.10
CA LEU A 60 -2.58 32.51 5.89
C LEU A 60 -4.05 32.68 5.44
N GLY A 61 -4.53 31.88 4.48
CA GLY A 61 -5.92 31.88 4.03
C GLY A 61 -6.27 32.92 2.96
N PHE A 62 -5.31 33.33 2.13
CA PHE A 62 -5.58 34.21 0.98
C PHE A 62 -6.53 33.54 -0.02
N ALA A 63 -7.69 34.16 -0.24
CA ALA A 63 -8.75 33.64 -1.13
C ALA A 63 -8.73 34.24 -2.55
N GLY A 64 -7.68 34.99 -2.90
CA GLY A 64 -7.51 35.59 -4.23
C GLY A 64 -6.78 34.67 -5.21
N ASP A 65 -6.42 35.20 -6.38
CA ASP A 65 -5.60 34.49 -7.37
C ASP A 65 -4.12 34.50 -6.95
N PRO A 66 -3.49 33.34 -6.66
CA PRO A 66 -2.09 33.26 -6.24
C PRO A 66 -1.10 33.75 -7.30
N ASP A 67 -1.48 33.76 -8.59
CA ASP A 67 -0.65 34.25 -9.68
C ASP A 67 -0.65 35.79 -9.78
N ASP A 68 -1.60 36.46 -9.11
CA ASP A 68 -1.66 37.93 -9.02
C ASP A 68 -0.77 38.44 -7.87
N ILE A 69 0.52 38.60 -8.19
CA ILE A 69 1.56 39.07 -7.26
C ILE A 69 1.21 40.41 -6.58
N ASP A 70 0.48 41.30 -7.26
CA ASP A 70 0.06 42.58 -6.68
C ASP A 70 -1.04 42.37 -5.63
N ALA A 71 -1.98 41.45 -5.88
CA ALA A 71 -3.02 41.09 -4.91
C ALA A 71 -2.45 40.38 -3.68
N VAL A 72 -1.50 39.45 -3.88
CA VAL A 72 -0.76 38.77 -2.82
C VAL A 72 0.02 39.78 -1.98
N GLY A 73 0.77 40.68 -2.63
CA GLY A 73 1.49 41.75 -1.95
C GLY A 73 0.56 42.65 -1.12
N ALA A 74 -0.58 43.05 -1.67
CA ALA A 74 -1.55 43.87 -0.94
C ALA A 74 -2.16 43.15 0.28
N PHE A 75 -2.41 41.84 0.19
CA PHE A 75 -2.87 41.03 1.31
C PHE A 75 -1.85 41.01 2.45
N LEU A 76 -0.58 40.72 2.13
CA LEU A 76 0.51 40.65 3.12
C LEU A 76 0.80 42.01 3.76
N LEU A 77 0.77 43.10 2.98
CA LEU A 77 0.88 44.46 3.52
C LEU A 77 -0.26 44.81 4.50
N GLY A 78 -1.43 44.16 4.35
CA GLY A 78 -2.56 44.26 5.25
C GLY A 78 -2.33 43.68 6.65
N LEU A 79 -1.30 42.84 6.83
CA LEU A 79 -0.93 42.27 8.12
C LEU A 79 -0.35 43.31 9.11
N GLY A 80 0.14 44.44 8.57
CA GLY A 80 0.65 45.57 9.36
C GLY A 80 2.18 45.65 9.41
N ALA A 81 2.69 46.88 9.52
CA ALA A 81 4.12 47.19 9.42
C ALA A 81 4.96 46.54 10.53
N ASP A 82 4.47 46.47 11.77
CA ASP A 82 5.21 45.91 12.91
C ASP A 82 5.49 44.41 12.76
N LEU A 83 4.51 43.65 12.27
CA LEU A 83 4.70 42.21 12.03
C LEU A 83 5.67 41.98 10.88
N LEU A 84 5.48 42.71 9.77
CA LEU A 84 6.36 42.63 8.61
C LEU A 84 7.79 43.06 8.96
N GLU A 85 7.98 44.06 9.81
CA GLU A 85 9.30 44.46 10.30
C GLU A 85 9.97 43.33 11.08
N THR A 86 9.23 42.64 11.95
CA THR A 86 9.74 41.50 12.71
C THR A 86 10.16 40.36 11.76
N VAL A 87 9.35 40.04 10.75
CA VAL A 87 9.67 39.02 9.75
C VAL A 87 10.88 39.43 8.91
N VAL A 88 10.89 40.65 8.35
CA VAL A 88 12.00 41.14 7.50
C VAL A 88 13.32 41.16 8.27
N THR A 89 13.31 41.60 9.53
CA THR A 89 14.54 41.64 10.35
C THR A 89 15.00 40.26 10.82
N TYR A 90 14.11 39.26 10.84
CA TYR A 90 14.46 37.86 11.05
C TYR A 90 15.23 37.26 9.86
N HIS A 91 15.04 37.77 8.65
CA HIS A 91 15.76 37.32 7.45
C HIS A 91 17.18 37.90 7.31
N VAL A 92 17.62 38.76 8.24
CA VAL A 92 18.91 39.46 8.15
C VAL A 92 19.79 39.09 9.33
N SER A 93 21.06 38.84 9.07
CA SER A 93 22.10 38.57 10.06
C SER A 93 23.30 39.50 9.86
N ALA A 94 24.04 39.75 10.95
CA ALA A 94 25.26 40.55 10.91
C ALA A 94 26.45 39.74 10.37
N GLY A 95 27.26 40.37 9.54
CA GLY A 95 28.42 39.78 8.87
C GLY A 95 28.03 38.94 7.66
N ALA A 96 28.84 38.98 6.60
CA ALA A 96 28.72 38.06 5.47
C ALA A 96 29.09 36.64 5.88
N GLN A 97 28.12 35.72 5.78
CA GLN A 97 28.25 34.30 6.11
C GLN A 97 27.92 33.49 4.86
N PHE A 98 28.92 32.84 4.28
CA PHE A 98 28.71 31.98 3.12
C PHE A 98 28.12 30.64 3.54
N THR A 99 27.58 29.86 2.61
CA THR A 99 26.91 28.56 2.90
C THR A 99 27.81 27.64 3.73
N VAL A 100 29.12 27.63 3.46
CA VAL A 100 30.10 26.84 4.20
C VAL A 100 30.26 27.30 5.65
N ASP A 101 30.14 28.60 5.92
CA ASP A 101 30.23 29.17 7.26
C ASP A 101 28.96 28.82 8.06
N ILE A 102 27.79 28.93 7.40
CA ILE A 102 26.48 28.58 7.98
C ILE A 102 26.44 27.08 8.32
N ALA A 103 26.81 26.22 7.38
CA ALA A 103 26.90 24.77 7.58
C ALA A 103 27.84 24.41 8.74
N SER A 104 28.94 25.15 8.89
CA SER A 104 29.91 24.91 9.98
C SER A 104 29.40 25.39 11.34
N ALA A 105 28.58 26.44 11.36
CA ALA A 105 27.99 27.00 12.58
C ALA A 105 26.75 26.24 13.05
N GLY A 106 25.99 25.65 12.12
CA GLY A 106 24.74 24.93 12.37
C GLY A 106 23.58 25.85 12.78
N SER A 107 23.78 27.16 12.87
CA SER A 107 22.72 28.12 13.18
C SER A 107 23.14 29.54 12.80
N VAL A 108 22.15 30.42 12.60
CA VAL A 108 22.37 31.84 12.29
C VAL A 108 21.54 32.72 13.22
N THR A 109 22.21 33.60 13.96
CA THR A 109 21.54 34.62 14.79
C THR A 109 21.11 35.81 13.94
N THR A 110 19.84 36.18 14.01
CA THR A 110 19.24 37.24 13.20
C THR A 110 19.38 38.60 13.88
N LEU A 111 19.20 39.70 13.14
CA LEU A 111 19.22 41.07 13.70
C LEU A 111 18.08 41.31 14.69
N GLN A 112 16.96 40.61 14.49
CA GLN A 112 15.81 40.61 15.40
C GLN A 112 16.12 39.88 16.72
N GLY A 113 17.15 39.02 16.74
CA GLY A 113 17.64 38.29 17.91
C GLY A 113 17.21 36.84 17.98
N GLY A 114 16.37 36.37 17.05
CA GLY A 114 16.03 34.96 16.89
C GLY A 114 17.15 34.16 16.21
N VAL A 115 16.93 32.84 16.09
CA VAL A 115 17.93 31.89 15.58
C VAL A 115 17.29 31.06 14.49
N ILE A 116 17.91 31.06 13.31
CA ILE A 116 17.61 30.13 12.22
C ILE A 116 18.45 28.89 12.45
N ASP A 117 17.83 27.71 12.51
CA ASP A 117 18.53 26.42 12.53
C ASP A 117 19.05 26.13 11.11
N ALA A 118 20.32 25.74 11.01
CA ALA A 118 20.93 25.37 9.74
C ALA A 118 21.73 24.06 9.85
N THR A 119 21.32 23.19 10.78
CA THR A 119 21.91 21.86 10.95
C THR A 119 21.61 20.92 9.79
N GLU A 120 20.50 21.14 9.07
CA GLU A 120 20.00 20.27 8.00
C GLU A 120 19.96 20.94 6.62
N LEU A 121 20.97 21.76 6.30
CA LEU A 121 21.08 22.41 5.00
C LEU A 121 20.87 21.41 3.83
N PRO A 122 20.12 21.78 2.78
CA PRO A 122 19.71 23.16 2.42
C PRO A 122 18.48 23.70 3.18
N THR A 123 17.82 22.91 4.01
CA THR A 123 16.67 23.32 4.82
C THR A 123 17.11 24.21 5.98
N LEU A 124 16.29 25.20 6.31
CA LEU A 124 16.49 26.16 7.39
C LEU A 124 15.31 26.09 8.35
N GLY A 125 15.55 25.69 9.59
CA GLY A 125 14.52 25.67 10.63
C GLY A 125 14.26 27.06 11.18
N ASP A 126 12.99 27.40 11.39
CA ASP A 126 12.60 28.64 12.04
C ASP A 126 11.77 28.42 13.33
N ALA A 127 10.95 29.40 13.71
CA ALA A 127 10.14 29.32 14.93
C ALA A 127 8.69 28.91 14.67
N GLU A 128 8.33 28.58 13.43
CA GLU A 128 7.02 28.12 12.97
C GLU A 128 7.05 26.61 12.73
N PRO A 129 6.58 25.79 13.69
CA PRO A 129 6.61 24.33 13.53
C PRO A 129 5.52 23.79 12.60
N ASP A 130 4.45 24.56 12.37
CA ASP A 130 3.25 24.11 11.66
C ASP A 130 3.31 24.35 10.15
N LEU A 131 4.37 24.99 9.64
CA LEU A 131 4.61 25.18 8.21
C LEU A 131 5.92 24.51 7.79
N ILE A 132 6.01 24.21 6.50
CA ILE A 132 7.22 23.62 5.93
C ILE A 132 8.38 24.62 6.04
N ASP A 133 9.49 24.14 6.58
CA ASP A 133 10.71 24.94 6.76
C ASP A 133 11.27 25.45 5.42
N PRO A 134 11.74 26.71 5.33
CA PRO A 134 12.36 27.25 4.13
C PRO A 134 13.63 26.52 3.71
N SER A 135 13.85 26.39 2.40
CA SER A 135 15.06 25.80 1.81
C SER A 135 15.87 26.82 1.01
N LEU A 136 17.18 26.66 1.03
CA LEU A 136 18.13 27.42 0.21
C LEU A 136 18.04 27.00 -1.26
N VAL A 137 17.58 27.89 -2.13
CA VAL A 137 17.45 27.63 -3.58
C VAL A 137 18.57 28.25 -4.42
N ALA A 138 19.21 29.31 -3.94
CA ALA A 138 20.42 29.85 -4.56
C ALA A 138 21.29 30.53 -3.50
N THR A 139 22.53 30.08 -3.35
CA THR A 139 23.37 30.53 -2.24
C THR A 139 24.54 31.39 -2.70
N ASP A 140 25.19 32.05 -1.74
CA ASP A 140 26.46 32.75 -1.91
C ASP A 140 26.45 33.85 -2.99
N ILE A 141 25.32 34.54 -3.18
CA ILE A 141 25.22 35.64 -4.14
C ILE A 141 25.97 36.85 -3.57
N PRO A 142 27.11 37.27 -4.16
CA PRO A 142 27.94 38.30 -3.58
C PRO A 142 27.33 39.70 -3.79
N ALA A 143 27.37 40.50 -2.73
CA ALA A 143 27.08 41.93 -2.78
C ALA A 143 28.27 42.73 -2.23
N ASP A 144 28.37 44.00 -2.59
CA ASP A 144 29.45 44.88 -2.10
C ASP A 144 29.40 45.09 -0.57
N ASN A 145 28.25 44.81 0.05
CA ASN A 145 27.97 44.99 1.48
C ASN A 145 27.47 43.70 2.18
N GLY A 146 27.80 42.53 1.62
CA GLY A 146 27.40 41.27 2.23
C GLY A 146 27.19 40.11 1.26
N VAL A 147 26.30 39.20 1.63
CA VAL A 147 25.90 38.03 0.84
C VAL A 147 24.39 37.82 0.90
N ILE A 148 23.83 37.31 -0.20
CA ILE A 148 22.41 36.94 -0.28
C ILE A 148 22.30 35.43 -0.52
N HIS A 149 21.41 34.80 0.24
CA HIS A 149 20.94 33.44 0.02
C HIS A 149 19.46 33.50 -0.31
N VAL A 150 19.03 32.93 -1.42
CA VAL A 150 17.62 32.93 -1.84
C VAL A 150 16.93 31.72 -1.21
N ILE A 151 15.74 31.95 -0.67
CA ILE A 151 14.89 30.91 -0.06
C ILE A 151 13.53 30.81 -0.76
N ASP A 152 12.95 29.62 -0.73
CA ASP A 152 11.67 29.28 -1.36
C ASP A 152 10.44 29.44 -0.45
N ARG A 153 10.62 29.55 0.86
CA ARG A 153 9.58 29.96 1.83
C ARG A 153 10.06 31.13 2.70
N VAL A 154 9.13 31.75 3.42
CA VAL A 154 9.42 32.90 4.29
C VAL A 154 9.80 32.37 5.67
N LEU A 155 10.93 32.81 6.22
CA LEU A 155 11.33 32.49 7.59
C LEU A 155 10.46 33.25 8.60
N LEU A 156 9.84 32.53 9.53
CA LEU A 156 8.92 33.07 10.51
C LEU A 156 9.54 33.10 11.92
N PRO A 157 9.53 34.27 12.61
CA PRO A 157 10.11 34.43 13.95
C PRO A 157 9.16 34.00 15.08
N ILE A 158 7.95 33.55 14.76
CA ILE A 158 6.89 33.16 15.68
C ILE A 158 6.11 32.00 15.09
N ASP A 159 5.50 31.23 15.97
CA ASP A 159 4.41 30.31 15.70
C ASP A 159 3.11 31.11 15.50
N LEU A 160 2.53 31.00 14.31
CA LEU A 160 1.32 31.66 13.89
C LEU A 160 0.11 30.98 14.56
N PRO A 161 -0.89 31.75 15.05
CA PRO A 161 -2.04 31.14 15.68
C PRO A 161 -3.07 30.64 14.66
N GLY A 162 -3.42 29.36 14.72
CA GLY A 162 -4.56 28.78 14.01
C GLY A 162 -4.25 28.14 12.66
N ASN A 163 -2.97 27.87 12.39
CA ASN A 163 -2.47 27.07 11.26
C ASN A 163 -1.93 25.71 11.71
N ASP A 164 -2.28 25.24 12.92
CA ASP A 164 -1.89 23.94 13.47
C ASP A 164 -2.02 22.84 12.39
N ALA A 165 -0.91 22.17 12.08
CA ALA A 165 -0.92 21.14 11.07
C ALA A 165 -1.81 19.95 11.51
N PRO A 166 -2.54 19.29 10.60
CA PRO A 166 -3.28 18.07 10.93
C PRO A 166 -2.31 16.95 11.35
N THR A 167 -2.78 15.99 12.16
CA THR A 167 -1.97 14.79 12.45
C THR A 167 -1.81 13.93 11.20
N ILE A 168 -0.80 13.06 11.18
CA ILE A 168 -0.57 12.13 10.05
C ILE A 168 -1.84 11.31 9.75
N THR A 169 -2.52 10.79 10.77
CA THR A 169 -3.77 10.04 10.53
C THR A 169 -4.91 10.94 10.07
N ALA A 170 -4.94 12.22 10.49
CA ALA A 170 -5.94 13.18 10.03
C ALA A 170 -5.73 13.60 8.58
N ILE A 171 -4.48 13.65 8.09
CA ILE A 171 -4.16 13.86 6.68
C ILE A 171 -4.76 12.73 5.83
N ALA A 172 -4.58 11.48 6.25
CA ALA A 172 -5.17 10.32 5.57
C ALA A 172 -6.72 10.32 5.58
N VAL A 173 -7.36 11.04 6.50
CA VAL A 173 -8.82 11.19 6.57
C VAL A 173 -9.33 12.39 5.76
N ALA A 174 -8.47 13.38 5.51
CA ALA A 174 -8.83 14.66 4.92
C ALA A 174 -8.49 14.76 3.43
N SER A 175 -7.93 13.70 2.82
CA SER A 175 -7.71 13.57 1.37
C SER A 175 -8.98 13.98 0.63
N GLY A 176 -8.98 15.19 0.05
CA GLY A 176 -10.09 15.67 -0.76
C GLY A 176 -10.13 14.97 -2.13
N PRO A 177 -10.94 15.44 -3.10
CA PRO A 177 -11.04 14.85 -4.45
C PRO A 177 -9.82 15.14 -5.35
N GLY A 178 -8.63 15.23 -4.76
CA GLY A 178 -7.39 15.63 -5.44
C GLY A 178 -6.70 14.46 -6.15
N PHE A 179 -6.88 13.23 -5.63
CA PHE A 179 -6.20 12.05 -6.14
C PHE A 179 -7.16 10.91 -6.56
N ASP A 180 -8.44 10.93 -6.15
CA ASP A 180 -9.52 10.09 -6.66
C ASP A 180 -10.91 10.76 -6.75
N ASP A 181 -11.88 10.04 -7.33
CA ASP A 181 -13.25 10.52 -7.59
C ASP A 181 -14.20 10.43 -6.36
N ASN A 182 -13.82 9.73 -5.29
CA ASN A 182 -14.66 9.46 -4.12
C ASN A 182 -14.31 10.37 -2.90
N GLY A 183 -13.14 11.03 -2.94
CA GLY A 183 -12.65 11.94 -1.91
C GLY A 183 -12.10 11.22 -0.67
N GLY A 184 -11.45 10.08 -0.87
CA GLY A 184 -10.99 9.17 0.18
C GLY A 184 -9.68 8.47 -0.12
N ASP A 185 -8.71 9.16 -0.73
CA ASP A 185 -7.48 8.60 -1.36
C ASP A 185 -6.55 7.66 -0.54
N PHE A 186 -6.84 7.47 0.75
CA PHE A 186 -6.02 6.71 1.71
C PHE A 186 -6.87 5.78 2.59
N ASP A 187 -8.06 5.38 2.15
CA ASP A 187 -8.96 4.55 2.95
C ASP A 187 -8.35 3.18 3.28
N ILE A 188 -7.66 2.55 2.31
CA ILE A 188 -6.96 1.27 2.51
C ILE A 188 -5.77 1.48 3.46
N LEU A 189 -4.97 2.53 3.26
CA LEU A 189 -3.85 2.84 4.16
C LEU A 189 -4.33 3.05 5.60
N ARG A 190 -5.43 3.80 5.77
CA ARG A 190 -6.04 4.07 7.07
C ARG A 190 -6.51 2.77 7.71
N GLU A 191 -7.19 1.91 6.96
CA GLU A 191 -7.65 0.62 7.46
C GLU A 191 -6.48 -0.27 7.88
N ALA A 192 -5.42 -0.32 7.08
CA ALA A 192 -4.19 -1.04 7.40
C ALA A 192 -3.54 -0.54 8.70
N VAL A 193 -3.36 0.78 8.84
CA VAL A 193 -2.78 1.43 10.04
C VAL A 193 -3.61 1.17 11.29
N VAL A 194 -4.94 1.24 11.19
CA VAL A 194 -5.84 0.96 12.31
C VAL A 194 -5.79 -0.52 12.69
N THR A 195 -5.79 -1.41 11.69
CA THR A 195 -5.73 -2.86 11.86
C THR A 195 -4.43 -3.30 12.53
N ALA A 196 -3.29 -2.72 12.13
CA ALA A 196 -1.99 -2.95 12.75
C ALA A 196 -1.82 -2.27 14.13
N GLY A 197 -2.76 -1.43 14.56
CA GLY A 197 -2.68 -0.69 15.82
C GLY A 197 -1.63 0.42 15.84
N LEU A 198 -1.25 0.94 14.67
CA LEU A 198 -0.20 1.95 14.51
C LEU A 198 -0.70 3.39 14.58
N ALA A 199 -2.02 3.63 14.54
CA ALA A 199 -2.59 4.99 14.56
C ALA A 199 -2.05 5.86 15.73
N GLY A 200 -2.00 5.30 16.94
CA GLY A 200 -1.47 6.03 18.10
C GLY A 200 0.04 6.26 18.08
N VAL A 201 0.79 5.46 17.32
CA VAL A 201 2.23 5.67 17.10
C VAL A 201 2.43 6.82 16.12
N LEU A 202 1.69 6.81 15.01
CA LEU A 202 1.77 7.83 13.97
C LEU A 202 1.25 9.20 14.41
N ASP A 203 0.41 9.27 15.46
CA ASP A 203 -0.09 10.53 16.02
C ASP A 203 0.68 11.00 17.28
N ASP A 204 1.84 10.40 17.61
CA ASP A 204 2.63 10.88 18.77
C ASP A 204 3.19 12.29 18.50
N PRO A 205 2.79 13.32 19.26
CA PRO A 205 3.21 14.71 19.03
C PRO A 205 4.69 14.96 19.34
N ASN A 206 5.39 13.99 19.95
CA ASN A 206 6.83 14.10 20.22
C ASN A 206 7.67 13.32 19.21
N ALA A 207 7.01 12.61 18.28
CA ALA A 207 7.70 11.96 17.20
C ALA A 207 8.00 12.95 16.08
N ASP A 208 8.94 12.55 15.24
CA ASP A 208 9.39 13.30 14.09
C ASP A 208 9.50 12.30 12.94
N PHE A 209 8.46 12.21 12.12
CA PHE A 209 8.33 11.15 11.11
C PHE A 209 8.33 11.68 9.70
N THR A 210 8.83 10.85 8.79
CA THR A 210 8.49 10.95 7.36
C THR A 210 7.63 9.76 7.03
N VAL A 211 6.42 9.98 6.50
CA VAL A 211 5.53 8.91 6.06
C VAL A 211 5.44 8.95 4.54
N PHE A 212 5.80 7.83 3.90
CA PHE A 212 5.55 7.59 2.50
C PHE A 212 4.17 6.93 2.39
N ALA A 213 3.13 7.70 2.08
CA ALA A 213 1.74 7.28 2.09
C ALA A 213 1.30 6.77 0.71
N PRO A 214 1.13 5.44 0.51
CA PRO A 214 0.56 4.90 -0.72
C PRO A 214 -0.92 5.26 -0.84
N THR A 215 -1.34 5.62 -2.05
CA THR A 215 -2.75 5.88 -2.37
C THR A 215 -3.56 4.58 -2.45
N ASP A 216 -4.88 4.67 -2.45
CA ASP A 216 -5.73 3.49 -2.65
C ASP A 216 -5.50 2.83 -4.02
N ALA A 217 -5.25 3.64 -5.06
CA ALA A 217 -4.84 3.14 -6.36
C ALA A 217 -3.54 2.31 -6.29
N ALA A 218 -2.59 2.70 -5.44
CA ALA A 218 -1.36 1.94 -5.24
C ALA A 218 -1.62 0.57 -4.61
N PHE A 219 -2.53 0.47 -3.65
CA PHE A 219 -2.93 -0.81 -3.07
C PHE A 219 -3.74 -1.67 -4.05
N MET A 220 -4.61 -1.07 -4.85
CA MET A 220 -5.34 -1.76 -5.91
C MET A 220 -4.39 -2.32 -6.96
N ASP A 221 -3.39 -1.54 -7.37
CA ASP A 221 -2.36 -1.96 -8.32
C ASP A 221 -1.51 -3.10 -7.74
N LEU A 222 -1.15 -3.04 -6.45
CA LEU A 222 -0.49 -4.15 -5.77
C LEU A 222 -1.38 -5.38 -5.79
N ALA A 223 -2.62 -5.31 -5.29
CA ALA A 223 -3.54 -6.45 -5.25
C ALA A 223 -3.72 -7.08 -6.64
N THR A 224 -3.93 -6.26 -7.68
CA THR A 224 -4.06 -6.72 -9.07
C THR A 224 -2.78 -7.36 -9.57
N ALA A 225 -1.61 -6.79 -9.24
CA ALA A 225 -0.33 -7.40 -9.54
C ALA A 225 -0.22 -8.77 -8.87
N LEU A 226 -0.77 -8.94 -7.68
CA LEU A 226 -0.77 -10.22 -6.96
C LEU A 226 -1.84 -11.24 -7.42
N GLY A 227 -2.69 -10.90 -8.41
CA GLY A 227 -3.72 -11.82 -8.95
C GLY A 227 -5.16 -11.50 -8.51
N PHE A 228 -5.40 -10.36 -7.85
CA PHE A 228 -6.77 -9.93 -7.54
C PHE A 228 -7.54 -9.49 -8.80
N ASP A 229 -8.69 -10.10 -9.05
CA ASP A 229 -9.57 -9.82 -10.20
C ASP A 229 -10.80 -8.95 -9.84
N GLY A 230 -10.95 -8.60 -8.57
CA GLY A 230 -12.05 -7.79 -8.06
C GLY A 230 -11.92 -6.29 -8.41
N SER A 231 -12.89 -5.50 -7.95
CA SER A 231 -13.00 -4.08 -8.35
C SER A 231 -13.26 -3.11 -7.20
N THR A 232 -13.30 -3.57 -5.95
CA THR A 232 -13.54 -2.73 -4.78
C THR A 232 -12.32 -2.68 -3.87
N GLU A 233 -12.09 -1.52 -3.25
CA GLU A 233 -11.00 -1.30 -2.28
C GLU A 233 -11.09 -2.23 -1.07
N ALA A 234 -12.32 -2.50 -0.60
CA ALA A 234 -12.55 -3.38 0.54
C ALA A 234 -12.17 -4.84 0.23
N ASP A 235 -12.53 -5.32 -0.96
CA ASP A 235 -12.17 -6.67 -1.41
C ASP A 235 -10.67 -6.78 -1.68
N ALA A 236 -10.05 -5.74 -2.25
CA ALA A 236 -8.60 -5.68 -2.45
C ALA A 236 -7.83 -5.69 -1.13
N PHE A 237 -8.27 -4.92 -0.12
CA PHE A 237 -7.65 -4.95 1.19
C PHE A 237 -7.81 -6.32 1.87
N ALA A 238 -8.99 -6.93 1.80
CA ALA A 238 -9.20 -8.28 2.30
C ALA A 238 -8.26 -9.29 1.63
N TYR A 239 -8.13 -9.22 0.30
CA TYR A 239 -7.20 -10.03 -0.47
C TYR A 239 -5.75 -9.87 -0.01
N LEU A 240 -5.28 -8.62 0.19
CA LEU A 240 -3.93 -8.35 0.70
C LEU A 240 -3.72 -8.88 2.13
N VAL A 241 -4.73 -8.80 2.99
CA VAL A 241 -4.66 -9.37 4.35
C VAL A 241 -4.58 -10.90 4.30
N ASP A 242 -5.32 -11.54 3.39
CA ASP A 242 -5.25 -12.98 3.19
C ASP A 242 -3.89 -13.41 2.61
N ALA A 243 -3.32 -12.65 1.68
CA ALA A 243 -1.95 -12.85 1.21
C ALA A 243 -0.95 -12.78 2.37
N LEU A 244 -1.01 -11.75 3.23
CA LEU A 244 -0.16 -11.66 4.43
C LEU A 244 -0.39 -12.82 5.41
N ARG A 245 -1.63 -13.30 5.52
CA ARG A 245 -1.97 -14.45 6.36
C ARG A 245 -1.29 -15.71 5.84
N LEU A 246 -1.31 -15.91 4.53
CA LEU A 246 -0.63 -17.02 3.85
C LEU A 246 0.88 -16.94 4.05
N LEU A 247 1.49 -15.77 3.81
CA LEU A 247 2.91 -15.51 4.06
C LEU A 247 3.31 -15.79 5.52
N SER A 248 2.38 -15.62 6.47
CA SER A 248 2.59 -15.97 7.89
C SER A 248 2.38 -17.45 8.24
N GLY A 249 2.16 -18.33 7.25
CA GLY A 249 1.85 -19.75 7.42
C GLY A 249 0.45 -20.02 7.96
N GLY A 250 -0.52 -19.20 7.56
CA GLY A 250 -1.90 -19.23 8.07
C GLY A 250 -2.06 -18.61 9.46
N GLY A 251 -1.01 -17.93 9.94
CA GLY A 251 -0.91 -17.28 11.25
C GLY A 251 -1.67 -15.95 11.35
N ASP A 252 -1.23 -15.11 12.30
CA ASP A 252 -1.73 -13.74 12.42
C ASP A 252 -1.03 -12.86 11.37
N PRO A 253 -1.75 -12.18 10.46
CA PRO A 253 -1.13 -11.31 9.45
C PRO A 253 -0.60 -9.99 10.02
N ILE A 254 -1.00 -9.61 11.24
CA ILE A 254 -0.67 -8.31 11.83
C ILE A 254 0.85 -8.03 11.94
N PRO A 255 1.71 -8.99 12.32
CA PRO A 255 3.16 -8.75 12.37
C PRO A 255 3.76 -8.38 11.00
N LEU A 256 3.39 -9.09 9.92
CA LEU A 256 3.86 -8.78 8.57
C LEU A 256 3.26 -7.47 8.07
N LEU A 257 1.97 -7.21 8.33
CA LEU A 257 1.35 -5.92 8.02
C LEU A 257 2.08 -4.77 8.73
N THR A 258 2.45 -4.95 10.00
CA THR A 258 3.21 -3.97 10.77
C THR A 258 4.59 -3.76 10.17
N GLU A 259 5.24 -4.82 9.70
CA GLU A 259 6.54 -4.73 9.04
C GLU A 259 6.48 -3.90 7.75
N VAL A 260 5.50 -4.18 6.88
CA VAL A 260 5.25 -3.39 5.66
C VAL A 260 4.94 -1.93 6.01
N LEU A 261 4.03 -1.67 6.95
CA LEU A 261 3.65 -0.30 7.30
C LEU A 261 4.79 0.48 7.95
N THR A 262 5.60 -0.14 8.81
CA THR A 262 6.76 0.53 9.42
C THR A 262 7.93 0.71 8.45
N TYR A 263 7.92 0.02 7.33
CA TYR A 263 8.84 0.24 6.22
C TYR A 263 8.50 1.51 5.41
N HIS A 264 7.25 1.98 5.48
CA HIS A 264 6.82 3.25 4.89
C HIS A 264 7.12 4.49 5.76
N VAL A 265 7.73 4.30 6.94
CA VAL A 265 7.94 5.38 7.90
C VAL A 265 9.41 5.53 8.22
N ALA A 266 9.96 6.75 8.16
CA ALA A 266 11.30 7.07 8.64
C ALA A 266 11.23 7.81 9.98
N GLY A 267 12.21 7.60 10.86
CA GLY A 267 12.27 8.17 12.21
C GLY A 267 12.81 9.61 12.29
N GLN A 268 12.65 10.39 11.22
CA GLN A 268 13.01 11.81 11.12
C GLN A 268 12.00 12.49 10.19
N SER A 269 11.70 13.77 10.38
CA SER A 269 10.95 14.56 9.40
C SER A 269 11.89 15.04 8.30
N LEU A 270 11.67 14.54 7.09
CA LEU A 270 12.50 14.83 5.93
C LEU A 270 11.60 15.36 4.82
N GLN A 271 11.84 16.61 4.44
CA GLN A 271 11.31 17.17 3.21
C GLN A 271 11.89 16.41 1.99
N ALA A 272 11.22 16.47 0.84
CA ALA A 272 11.64 15.79 -0.38
C ALA A 272 13.06 16.19 -0.80
N SER A 273 13.44 17.47 -0.60
CA SER A 273 14.80 17.96 -0.84
C SER A 273 15.83 17.23 0.03
N GLN A 274 15.49 16.92 1.28
CA GLN A 274 16.34 16.21 2.25
C GLN A 274 16.38 14.72 1.96
N VAL A 275 15.25 14.10 1.59
CA VAL A 275 15.21 12.70 1.11
C VAL A 275 16.15 12.54 -0.09
N ILE A 276 16.09 13.47 -1.07
CA ILE A 276 16.98 13.48 -2.24
C ILE A 276 18.44 13.69 -1.85
N ALA A 277 18.72 14.63 -0.95
CA ALA A 277 20.09 14.93 -0.52
C ALA A 277 20.73 13.79 0.30
N ALA A 278 19.93 13.07 1.10
CA ALA A 278 20.38 11.95 1.90
C ALA A 278 20.84 10.77 1.04
N GLY A 279 20.20 10.57 -0.12
CA GLY A 279 20.46 9.47 -1.06
C GLY A 279 20.02 8.09 -0.56
N ALA A 280 19.81 7.94 0.74
CA ALA A 280 19.24 6.77 1.39
C ALA A 280 18.53 7.19 2.70
N VAL A 281 17.37 6.60 2.96
CA VAL A 281 16.55 6.85 4.16
C VAL A 281 16.35 5.54 4.90
N THR A 282 16.66 5.50 6.20
CA THR A 282 16.42 4.34 7.06
C THR A 282 15.00 4.38 7.63
N THR A 283 14.27 3.28 7.48
CA THR A 283 12.87 3.16 7.91
C THR A 283 12.78 2.72 9.38
N LEU A 284 11.60 2.83 9.99
CA LEU A 284 11.35 2.36 11.36
C LEU A 284 11.45 0.83 11.46
N GLN A 285 11.15 0.12 10.39
CA GLN A 285 11.37 -1.32 10.27
C GLN A 285 12.87 -1.67 10.29
N GLY A 286 13.74 -0.75 9.86
CA GLY A 286 15.20 -0.88 9.87
C GLY A 286 15.81 -1.08 8.49
N GLY A 287 15.00 -1.30 7.45
CA GLY A 287 15.42 -1.32 6.06
C GLY A 287 15.76 0.07 5.52
N THR A 288 16.20 0.13 4.26
CA THR A 288 16.70 1.36 3.64
C THR A 288 16.01 1.60 2.30
N LEU A 289 15.42 2.78 2.15
CA LEU A 289 14.90 3.27 0.88
C LEU A 289 15.98 4.09 0.18
N THR A 290 16.16 3.89 -1.12
CA THR A 290 17.02 4.74 -1.94
C THR A 290 16.21 5.46 -3.02
N LEU A 291 16.84 6.36 -3.78
CA LEU A 291 16.15 7.14 -4.82
C LEU A 291 16.81 6.93 -6.18
N ASP A 292 15.98 6.68 -7.19
CA ASP A 292 16.34 6.85 -8.60
C ASP A 292 15.45 7.92 -9.24
N GLY A 293 15.96 9.16 -9.32
CA GLY A 293 15.18 10.30 -9.78
C GLY A 293 14.07 10.69 -8.80
N LEU A 294 12.82 10.44 -9.17
CA LEU A 294 11.63 10.69 -8.34
C LEU A 294 10.97 9.38 -7.85
N SER A 295 11.61 8.24 -8.10
CA SER A 295 11.16 6.93 -7.65
C SER A 295 11.92 6.51 -6.40
N LEU A 296 11.19 6.00 -5.42
CA LEU A 296 11.70 5.35 -4.22
C LEU A 296 11.99 3.90 -4.57
N VAL A 297 13.26 3.53 -4.45
CA VAL A 297 13.72 2.16 -4.65
C VAL A 297 13.70 1.47 -3.29
N ASP A 298 12.90 0.43 -3.16
CA ASP A 298 12.78 -0.38 -1.96
C ASP A 298 13.60 -1.68 -2.09
N ALA A 299 13.19 -2.71 -1.35
CA ALA A 299 13.85 -4.01 -1.36
C ALA A 299 13.27 -4.94 -2.43
N GLU A 300 12.25 -4.50 -3.18
CA GLU A 300 11.49 -5.27 -4.15
C GLU A 300 11.91 -4.92 -5.59
N PRO A 301 12.74 -5.74 -6.26
CA PRO A 301 13.21 -5.45 -7.60
C PRO A 301 12.21 -5.83 -8.70
N ASP A 302 11.23 -6.70 -8.43
CA ASP A 302 10.37 -7.27 -9.46
C ASP A 302 9.08 -6.44 -9.67
N LEU A 303 8.68 -5.65 -8.68
CA LEU A 303 7.63 -4.64 -8.82
C LEU A 303 8.20 -3.28 -9.24
N ARG A 304 7.32 -2.43 -9.77
CA ARG A 304 7.69 -1.07 -10.14
C ARG A 304 7.93 -0.25 -8.88
N ASP A 305 9.13 0.34 -8.79
CA ASP A 305 9.47 1.35 -7.78
C ASP A 305 8.39 2.46 -7.65
N PRO A 306 7.87 2.70 -6.44
CA PRO A 306 6.90 3.76 -6.19
C PRO A 306 7.44 5.16 -6.54
N GLY A 307 6.65 5.95 -7.25
CA GLY A 307 6.93 7.34 -7.58
C GLY A 307 6.32 8.30 -6.57
N LEU A 308 6.97 9.44 -6.34
CA LEU A 308 6.41 10.54 -5.55
C LEU A 308 5.33 11.29 -6.35
N VAL A 309 4.10 11.31 -5.82
CA VAL A 309 2.93 11.96 -6.44
C VAL A 309 2.73 13.37 -5.90
N ALA A 310 2.82 13.52 -4.59
CA ALA A 310 2.79 14.79 -3.88
C ALA A 310 3.79 14.74 -2.75
N THR A 311 4.52 15.82 -2.53
CA THR A 311 5.58 15.87 -1.51
C THR A 311 5.31 16.96 -0.50
N ASP A 312 5.99 16.83 0.64
CA ASP A 312 6.08 17.89 1.65
C ASP A 312 4.72 18.27 2.23
N ILE A 313 3.82 17.30 2.47
CA ILE A 313 2.56 17.58 3.17
C ILE A 313 2.87 17.67 4.67
N GLN A 314 2.73 18.86 5.24
CA GLN A 314 3.01 19.10 6.66
C GLN A 314 2.01 18.39 7.56
N ALA A 315 2.53 17.69 8.57
CA ALA A 315 1.76 17.10 9.65
C ALA A 315 2.22 17.65 11.01
N ALA A 316 1.37 17.51 12.04
CA ALA A 316 1.64 17.97 13.40
C ALA A 316 2.94 17.39 14.02
N ASN A 317 3.42 16.26 13.51
CA ASN A 317 4.55 15.50 14.03
C ASN A 317 5.44 14.92 12.92
N GLY A 318 5.51 15.60 11.77
CA GLY A 318 6.36 15.18 10.67
C GLY A 318 5.89 15.66 9.29
N VAL A 319 6.32 14.93 8.27
CA VAL A 319 6.00 15.19 6.86
C VAL A 319 5.43 13.93 6.21
N VAL A 320 4.43 14.11 5.35
CA VAL A 320 3.86 13.05 4.51
C VAL A 320 4.23 13.29 3.05
N HIS A 321 4.75 12.26 2.39
CA HIS A 321 4.93 12.19 0.94
C HIS A 321 3.99 11.14 0.38
N VAL A 322 3.18 11.51 -0.61
CA VAL A 322 2.24 10.60 -1.28
C VAL A 322 2.97 9.84 -2.37
N ILE A 323 2.77 8.52 -2.42
CA ILE A 323 3.42 7.63 -3.39
C ILE A 323 2.38 6.83 -4.19
N ASP A 324 2.73 6.46 -5.43
CA ASP A 324 1.86 5.71 -6.36
C ASP A 324 2.10 4.19 -6.36
N GLY A 325 2.79 3.66 -5.35
CA GLY A 325 3.06 2.24 -5.18
C GLY A 325 3.25 1.90 -3.71
N VAL A 326 3.09 0.64 -3.33
CA VAL A 326 3.33 0.17 -1.96
C VAL A 326 4.80 -0.23 -1.83
N LEU A 327 5.49 0.27 -0.81
CA LEU A 327 6.87 -0.08 -0.52
C LEU A 327 6.94 -1.43 0.22
N LEU A 328 7.81 -2.32 -0.23
CA LEU A 328 7.94 -3.66 0.33
C LEU A 328 9.33 -3.87 0.98
N PRO A 329 9.38 -4.43 2.21
CA PRO A 329 10.61 -4.55 3.00
C PRO A 329 11.52 -5.70 2.58
N ALA A 330 11.08 -6.54 1.65
CA ALA A 330 11.80 -7.69 1.14
C ALA A 330 11.41 -7.93 -0.32
N ASP A 331 12.30 -8.61 -1.02
CA ASP A 331 12.14 -9.12 -2.38
C ASP A 331 11.15 -10.30 -2.39
N LEU A 332 10.03 -10.13 -3.07
CA LEU A 332 8.99 -11.07 -3.46
C LEU A 332 9.52 -11.83 -4.69
N LEU A 333 10.56 -12.64 -4.48
CA LEU A 333 11.32 -13.27 -5.55
C LEU A 333 10.50 -14.26 -6.39
N GLN A 334 10.83 -14.31 -7.69
CA GLN A 334 10.74 -15.56 -8.46
C GLN A 334 11.75 -16.60 -7.94
N SER A 335 11.24 -17.77 -7.54
CA SER A 335 11.96 -18.89 -6.92
C SER A 335 13.30 -19.30 -7.54
N ASP A 336 14.35 -19.35 -6.71
CA ASP A 336 15.64 -19.99 -7.02
C ASP A 336 15.83 -21.38 -6.34
N GLY A 337 14.78 -21.88 -5.67
CA GLY A 337 14.79 -23.14 -4.91
C GLY A 337 15.54 -23.07 -3.58
N SER A 338 15.69 -21.86 -3.04
CA SER A 338 16.07 -21.56 -1.67
C SER A 338 14.93 -21.89 -0.68
N ASN A 339 15.22 -21.88 0.62
CA ASN A 339 14.21 -22.08 1.68
C ASN A 339 13.78 -20.69 2.21
N ASP A 340 13.27 -19.87 1.32
CA ASP A 340 12.60 -18.61 1.60
C ASP A 340 11.23 -18.61 0.92
N VAL A 341 10.38 -17.66 1.31
CA VAL A 341 9.02 -17.51 0.78
C VAL A 341 9.10 -16.96 -0.64
N ASP A 342 8.59 -17.72 -1.60
CA ASP A 342 8.57 -17.39 -3.02
C ASP A 342 7.23 -16.73 -3.41
N PHE A 343 7.28 -15.68 -4.23
CA PHE A 343 6.11 -15.03 -4.82
C PHE A 343 6.29 -14.96 -6.34
N VAL A 344 5.72 -15.92 -7.05
CA VAL A 344 5.96 -16.14 -8.48
C VAL A 344 4.74 -15.74 -9.30
N ILE A 345 4.92 -14.80 -10.22
CA ILE A 345 3.93 -14.51 -11.25
C ILE A 345 4.49 -14.86 -12.63
N GLY A 346 3.77 -15.70 -13.37
CA GLY A 346 4.05 -16.13 -14.74
C GLY A 346 3.75 -15.06 -15.79
N ASP A 347 3.79 -15.45 -17.07
CA ASP A 347 3.34 -14.64 -18.20
C ASP A 347 2.22 -15.34 -18.98
N ASP A 348 1.76 -14.78 -20.11
CA ASP A 348 0.72 -15.42 -20.95
C ASP A 348 1.24 -16.65 -21.75
N GLY A 349 2.42 -17.14 -21.41
CA GLY A 349 3.22 -18.12 -22.16
C GLY A 349 3.02 -19.56 -21.72
N ARG A 350 4.13 -20.29 -21.54
CA ARG A 350 4.09 -21.57 -20.85
C ARG A 350 5.18 -21.52 -19.80
N ASP A 351 4.77 -21.66 -18.57
CA ASP A 351 5.62 -21.57 -17.42
C ASP A 351 5.88 -22.92 -16.77
N LYS A 352 7.02 -22.95 -16.08
CA LYS A 352 7.41 -24.08 -15.27
C LYS A 352 8.04 -23.57 -13.99
N VAL A 353 7.25 -23.62 -12.92
CA VAL A 353 7.58 -23.10 -11.61
C VAL A 353 7.66 -24.26 -10.63
N TRP A 354 8.66 -24.24 -9.75
CA TRP A 354 8.73 -25.14 -8.62
C TRP A 354 9.43 -24.43 -7.46
N THR A 355 8.72 -24.25 -6.36
CA THR A 355 9.18 -23.50 -5.20
C THR A 355 9.69 -24.43 -4.09
N GLY A 356 9.89 -23.88 -2.90
CA GLY A 356 10.79 -24.37 -1.86
C GLY A 356 10.13 -25.19 -0.75
N ALA A 357 10.43 -24.79 0.49
CA ALA A 357 9.99 -25.47 1.71
C ALA A 357 9.21 -24.54 2.66
N ASP A 358 8.88 -23.35 2.19
CA ASP A 358 8.19 -22.28 2.88
C ASP A 358 6.85 -22.01 2.19
N ASN A 359 6.02 -21.12 2.75
CA ASN A 359 4.68 -20.89 2.20
C ASN A 359 4.78 -19.95 1.01
N ASP A 360 4.50 -20.46 -0.18
CA ASP A 360 4.74 -19.77 -1.43
C ASP A 360 3.43 -19.31 -2.08
N LEU A 361 3.50 -18.28 -2.93
CA LEU A 361 2.41 -17.88 -3.81
C LEU A 361 2.86 -18.01 -5.26
N ILE A 362 2.09 -18.71 -6.08
CA ILE A 362 2.36 -18.91 -7.50
C ILE A 362 1.12 -18.52 -8.30
N ASP A 363 1.26 -17.65 -9.28
CA ASP A 363 0.23 -17.31 -10.27
C ASP A 363 0.76 -17.64 -11.68
N GLY A 364 0.15 -18.63 -12.35
CA GLY A 364 0.51 -19.05 -13.70
C GLY A 364 0.07 -18.07 -14.79
N LYS A 365 -0.89 -17.19 -14.52
CA LYS A 365 -1.55 -16.27 -15.46
C LYS A 365 -2.20 -16.93 -16.66
N GLY A 366 -1.49 -17.14 -17.76
CA GLY A 366 -2.08 -17.66 -18.97
C GLY A 366 -1.12 -18.62 -19.63
N GLY A 367 -1.58 -19.77 -20.09
CA GLY A 367 -0.65 -20.76 -20.58
C GLY A 367 -1.12 -22.18 -20.53
N SER A 368 -0.19 -23.08 -20.27
CA SER A 368 -0.47 -24.49 -19.97
C SER A 368 0.75 -24.96 -19.20
N ASP A 369 0.69 -24.70 -17.92
CA ASP A 369 1.82 -24.49 -17.04
C ASP A 369 2.06 -25.71 -16.17
N VAL A 370 3.22 -25.71 -15.52
CA VAL A 370 3.62 -26.75 -14.59
C VAL A 370 4.11 -26.07 -13.33
N LEU A 371 3.23 -26.01 -12.33
CA LEU A 371 3.41 -25.27 -11.08
C LEU A 371 3.54 -26.26 -9.91
N GLY A 372 4.40 -25.94 -8.95
CA GLY A 372 4.43 -26.70 -7.70
C GLY A 372 5.04 -25.96 -6.52
N GLY A 373 4.36 -26.07 -5.37
CA GLY A 373 4.67 -25.35 -4.12
C GLY A 373 5.76 -26.01 -3.26
N GLY A 374 5.84 -27.34 -3.31
CA GLY A 374 6.91 -28.07 -2.63
C GLY A 374 6.54 -28.43 -1.20
N ALA A 375 7.00 -27.69 -0.21
CA ALA A 375 6.55 -27.85 1.18
C ALA A 375 6.27 -26.47 1.75
N GLY A 376 5.38 -26.36 2.73
CA GLY A 376 4.78 -25.07 3.06
C GLY A 376 3.28 -25.17 2.86
N ASN A 377 2.54 -24.15 3.29
CA ASN A 377 1.13 -24.00 3.00
C ASN A 377 1.00 -23.03 1.83
N ASP A 378 0.96 -23.56 0.61
CA ASP A 378 1.17 -22.77 -0.61
C ASP A 378 -0.17 -22.27 -1.20
N LEU A 379 -0.16 -21.13 -1.89
CA LEU A 379 -1.25 -20.69 -2.75
C LEU A 379 -0.82 -20.79 -4.21
N ILE A 380 -1.51 -21.60 -5.00
CA ILE A 380 -1.20 -21.76 -6.43
C ILE A 380 -2.44 -21.48 -7.27
N LEU A 381 -2.35 -20.47 -8.12
CA LEU A 381 -3.32 -20.09 -9.15
C LEU A 381 -2.82 -20.61 -10.50
N GLY A 382 -3.60 -21.48 -11.14
CA GLY A 382 -3.30 -22.07 -12.44
C GLY A 382 -3.36 -21.07 -13.59
N GLY A 383 -4.31 -20.14 -13.55
CA GLY A 383 -4.55 -19.17 -14.60
C GLY A 383 -5.44 -19.67 -15.74
N ASP A 384 -5.43 -18.95 -16.86
CA ASP A 384 -6.06 -19.38 -18.10
C ASP A 384 -5.21 -20.46 -18.78
N GLY A 385 -5.68 -21.70 -18.91
CA GLY A 385 -4.85 -22.69 -19.55
C GLY A 385 -5.34 -24.12 -19.53
N GLY A 386 -4.55 -24.97 -18.92
CA GLY A 386 -4.58 -26.42 -19.05
C GLY A 386 -3.36 -26.91 -18.31
N ASP A 387 -3.46 -26.75 -17.00
CA ASP A 387 -2.34 -26.58 -16.09
C ASP A 387 -2.10 -27.85 -15.29
N PHE A 388 -0.85 -28.01 -14.85
CA PHE A 388 -0.48 -29.02 -13.88
C PHE A 388 -0.08 -28.30 -12.59
N VAL A 389 -0.90 -28.44 -11.56
CA VAL A 389 -0.72 -27.81 -10.24
C VAL A 389 -0.43 -28.88 -9.19
N TYR A 390 0.62 -28.70 -8.40
CA TYR A 390 0.99 -29.61 -7.31
C TYR A 390 1.38 -28.86 -6.03
N GLY A 391 0.55 -28.90 -4.99
CA GLY A 391 0.81 -28.23 -3.70
C GLY A 391 2.05 -28.81 -3.03
N GLY A 392 2.00 -30.08 -2.65
CA GLY A 392 3.15 -30.82 -2.16
C GLY A 392 3.01 -31.22 -0.70
N ARG A 393 3.57 -30.45 0.23
CA ARG A 393 3.50 -30.74 1.67
C ARG A 393 3.10 -29.53 2.48
N GLY A 394 1.87 -29.51 2.93
CA GLY A 394 1.34 -28.61 3.93
C GLY A 394 -0.15 -28.52 3.71
N ALA A 395 -0.79 -27.48 4.24
CA ALA A 395 -2.18 -27.21 3.93
C ALA A 395 -2.22 -26.21 2.78
N ASP A 396 -2.33 -26.72 1.56
CA ASP A 396 -2.19 -25.93 0.34
C ASP A 396 -3.55 -25.43 -0.16
N THR A 397 -3.58 -24.28 -0.83
CA THR A 397 -4.74 -23.73 -1.54
C THR A 397 -4.44 -23.70 -3.03
N LEU A 398 -5.17 -24.48 -3.81
CA LEU A 398 -4.88 -24.73 -5.22
C LEU A 398 -6.11 -24.41 -6.06
N LEU A 399 -5.97 -23.51 -7.02
CA LEU A 399 -7.03 -23.12 -7.95
C LEU A 399 -6.56 -23.44 -9.38
N GLY A 400 -7.34 -24.25 -10.11
CA GLY A 400 -7.11 -24.53 -11.53
C GLY A 400 -7.46 -23.34 -12.41
N GLU A 401 -8.58 -22.68 -12.09
CA GLU A 401 -9.17 -21.55 -12.84
C GLU A 401 -9.72 -21.96 -14.22
N ASN A 402 -9.38 -21.29 -15.31
CA ASN A 402 -9.99 -21.59 -16.61
C ASN A 402 -9.16 -22.62 -17.33
N GLY A 403 -9.73 -23.75 -17.72
CA GLY A 403 -9.05 -24.67 -18.61
C GLY A 403 -9.12 -26.10 -18.15
N ARG A 404 -8.34 -26.97 -18.79
CA ARG A 404 -8.41 -28.39 -18.44
C ARG A 404 -7.23 -28.81 -17.59
N ASP A 405 -7.46 -28.85 -16.29
CA ASP A 405 -6.39 -28.85 -15.30
C ASP A 405 -6.20 -30.21 -14.64
N ILE A 406 -4.98 -30.38 -14.12
CA ILE A 406 -4.60 -31.50 -13.28
C ILE A 406 -4.06 -30.92 -11.98
N VAL A 407 -4.90 -30.95 -10.94
CA VAL A 407 -4.56 -30.39 -9.62
C VAL A 407 -4.34 -31.51 -8.61
N LYS A 408 -3.29 -31.37 -7.80
CA LYS A 408 -2.88 -32.35 -6.80
C LYS A 408 -2.46 -31.67 -5.50
N GLY A 409 -3.22 -31.90 -4.43
CA GLY A 409 -2.94 -31.38 -3.07
C GLY A 409 -1.61 -31.89 -2.55
N GLY A 410 -1.50 -33.20 -2.36
CA GLY A 410 -0.25 -33.86 -1.97
C GLY A 410 -0.33 -34.39 -0.55
N SER A 411 0.18 -33.68 0.44
CA SER A 411 0.02 -34.11 1.82
C SER A 411 -0.19 -32.97 2.79
N GLY A 412 -1.16 -33.13 3.66
CA GLY A 412 -1.69 -32.12 4.56
C GLY A 412 -3.15 -31.86 4.17
N SER A 413 -3.79 -30.86 4.75
CA SER A 413 -5.22 -30.63 4.54
C SER A 413 -5.38 -29.55 3.49
N ASP A 414 -5.66 -29.97 2.26
CA ASP A 414 -5.61 -29.10 1.10
C ASP A 414 -7.00 -28.58 0.73
N SER A 415 -7.06 -27.37 0.17
CA SER A 415 -8.24 -26.77 -0.45
C SER A 415 -8.00 -26.70 -1.95
N ILE A 416 -8.82 -27.38 -2.73
CA ILE A 416 -8.66 -27.53 -4.18
C ILE A 416 -9.94 -27.07 -4.88
N ASP A 417 -9.80 -26.17 -5.84
CA ASP A 417 -10.85 -25.73 -6.76
C ASP A 417 -10.39 -26.00 -8.20
N GLY A 418 -11.16 -26.75 -8.96
CA GLY A 418 -10.88 -27.04 -10.38
C GLY A 418 -11.15 -25.84 -11.28
N GLY A 419 -12.19 -25.05 -10.99
CA GLY A 419 -12.60 -23.92 -11.82
C GLY A 419 -13.53 -24.33 -12.96
N ALA A 420 -13.16 -24.03 -14.20
CA ALA A 420 -14.00 -24.21 -15.38
C ALA A 420 -13.38 -25.15 -16.40
N ASP A 421 -14.22 -25.90 -17.12
CA ASP A 421 -13.87 -27.03 -18.00
C ASP A 421 -13.64 -28.34 -17.21
N ASN A 422 -13.04 -29.38 -17.81
CA ASN A 422 -13.15 -30.75 -17.31
C ASN A 422 -11.89 -31.24 -16.59
N ASP A 423 -11.87 -31.18 -15.27
CA ASP A 423 -10.64 -31.29 -14.49
C ASP A 423 -10.37 -32.68 -13.91
N LEU A 424 -9.10 -32.86 -13.50
CA LEU A 424 -8.63 -34.03 -12.78
C LEU A 424 -8.03 -33.60 -11.44
N LEU A 425 -8.77 -33.81 -10.36
CA LEU A 425 -8.43 -33.33 -9.03
C LEU A 425 -8.08 -34.49 -8.08
N HIS A 426 -7.01 -34.32 -7.32
CA HIS A 426 -6.54 -35.27 -6.30
C HIS A 426 -6.21 -34.56 -4.99
N GLY A 427 -6.92 -34.84 -3.89
CA GLY A 427 -6.53 -34.40 -2.54
C GLY A 427 -5.28 -35.12 -2.03
N ASP A 428 -5.13 -36.38 -2.43
CA ASP A 428 -4.03 -37.27 -2.03
C ASP A 428 -4.06 -37.64 -0.53
N ARG A 429 -3.37 -36.90 0.36
CA ARG A 429 -3.26 -37.27 1.78
C ARG A 429 -3.60 -36.12 2.72
N GLY A 430 -4.78 -36.14 3.28
CA GLY A 430 -5.11 -35.43 4.50
C GLY A 430 -6.61 -35.30 4.64
N HIS A 431 -7.07 -34.23 5.29
CA HIS A 431 -8.49 -33.91 5.30
C HIS A 431 -8.70 -32.81 4.29
N ASP A 432 -9.10 -33.17 3.08
CA ASP A 432 -9.08 -32.26 1.94
C ASP A 432 -10.48 -31.72 1.65
N VAL A 433 -10.56 -30.50 1.13
CA VAL A 433 -11.78 -29.90 0.58
C VAL A 433 -11.56 -29.73 -0.91
N ILE A 434 -12.41 -30.35 -1.73
CA ILE A 434 -12.24 -30.38 -3.19
C ILE A 434 -13.54 -29.99 -3.87
N GLU A 435 -13.49 -28.97 -4.72
CA GLU A 435 -14.56 -28.50 -5.58
C GLU A 435 -14.16 -28.68 -7.05
N GLY A 436 -14.99 -29.34 -7.84
CA GLY A 436 -14.77 -29.55 -9.28
C GLY A 436 -14.99 -28.27 -10.08
N GLY A 437 -16.13 -27.63 -9.86
CA GLY A 437 -16.51 -26.40 -10.53
C GLY A 437 -17.44 -26.65 -11.73
N ASP A 438 -17.25 -25.93 -12.82
CA ASP A 438 -18.04 -26.07 -14.05
C ASP A 438 -17.39 -27.11 -14.98
N GLY A 439 -17.89 -28.33 -15.11
CA GLY A 439 -17.15 -29.35 -15.85
C GLY A 439 -17.74 -30.74 -15.82
N ASP A 440 -17.21 -31.66 -16.64
CA ASP A 440 -17.35 -33.09 -16.30
C ASP A 440 -16.05 -33.54 -15.62
N ASP A 441 -16.02 -33.51 -14.29
CA ASP A 441 -14.79 -33.62 -13.51
C ASP A 441 -14.50 -35.04 -13.00
N PHE A 442 -13.24 -35.26 -12.66
CA PHE A 442 -12.76 -36.47 -12.01
C PHE A 442 -12.08 -36.12 -10.69
N ILE A 443 -12.74 -36.44 -9.58
CA ILE A 443 -12.30 -36.05 -8.24
C ILE A 443 -11.93 -37.27 -7.41
N PHE A 444 -10.73 -37.26 -6.84
CA PHE A 444 -10.23 -38.25 -5.89
C PHE A 444 -9.85 -37.57 -4.57
N GLY A 445 -10.62 -37.79 -3.50
CA GLY A 445 -10.29 -37.30 -2.14
C GLY A 445 -8.96 -37.87 -1.67
N GLY A 446 -8.88 -39.19 -1.56
CA GLY A 446 -7.62 -39.88 -1.30
C GLY A 446 -7.63 -40.57 0.04
N SER A 447 -6.84 -40.09 1.00
CA SER A 447 -6.82 -40.65 2.35
C SER A 447 -6.97 -39.57 3.42
N GLY A 448 -7.84 -39.84 4.37
CA GLY A 448 -8.33 -38.93 5.39
C GLY A 448 -9.80 -38.65 5.13
N ASN A 449 -10.37 -37.73 5.89
CA ASN A 449 -11.81 -37.44 5.82
C ASN A 449 -11.99 -36.23 4.91
N ASP A 450 -12.43 -36.48 3.69
CA ASP A 450 -12.46 -35.48 2.64
C ASP A 450 -13.87 -34.93 2.43
N THR A 451 -13.98 -33.67 2.03
CA THR A 451 -15.23 -33.06 1.57
C THR A 451 -15.12 -32.81 0.07
N ILE A 452 -16.06 -33.35 -0.70
CA ILE A 452 -16.04 -33.32 -2.16
C ILE A 452 -17.34 -32.70 -2.67
N ILE A 453 -17.20 -31.67 -3.49
CA ILE A 453 -18.25 -30.99 -4.25
C ILE A 453 -17.95 -31.22 -5.72
N GLY A 454 -18.89 -31.80 -6.46
CA GLY A 454 -18.71 -32.01 -7.91
C GLY A 454 -18.80 -30.69 -8.68
N GLY A 455 -19.81 -29.89 -8.36
CA GLY A 455 -20.14 -28.68 -9.11
C GLY A 455 -21.11 -28.99 -10.26
N ALA A 456 -21.08 -28.18 -11.30
CA ALA A 456 -22.00 -28.30 -12.43
C ALA A 456 -21.43 -29.22 -13.52
N GLY A 457 -22.14 -30.30 -13.83
CA GLY A 457 -21.87 -31.17 -14.97
C GLY A 457 -22.01 -32.64 -14.60
N ASN A 458 -21.22 -33.54 -15.19
CA ASN A 458 -21.39 -34.99 -14.91
C ASN A 458 -20.13 -35.57 -14.30
N ASP A 459 -20.04 -35.47 -12.98
CA ASP A 459 -18.79 -35.71 -12.28
C ASP A 459 -18.60 -37.16 -11.86
N ARG A 460 -17.34 -37.51 -11.63
CA ARG A 460 -16.95 -38.82 -11.08
C ARG A 460 -16.18 -38.63 -9.79
N LEU A 461 -16.85 -38.98 -8.70
CA LEU A 461 -16.39 -38.65 -7.35
C LEU A 461 -15.93 -39.92 -6.61
N PHE A 462 -14.75 -39.85 -6.00
CA PHE A 462 -14.15 -40.93 -5.23
C PHE A 462 -13.61 -40.38 -3.91
N GLY A 463 -14.27 -40.68 -2.78
CA GLY A 463 -13.81 -40.25 -1.45
C GLY A 463 -12.49 -40.92 -1.05
N GLY A 464 -12.43 -42.25 -1.17
CA GLY A 464 -11.20 -42.99 -0.89
C GLY A 464 -11.21 -43.59 0.51
N TRP A 465 -10.23 -43.25 1.34
CA TRP A 465 -10.05 -43.81 2.68
C TRP A 465 -10.32 -42.79 3.78
N GLY A 466 -11.45 -42.90 4.45
CA GLY A 466 -11.76 -42.07 5.62
C GLY A 466 -13.24 -42.11 5.93
N GLU A 467 -13.75 -41.06 6.56
CA GLU A 467 -15.17 -40.73 6.60
C GLU A 467 -15.39 -39.53 5.67
N ASP A 468 -15.85 -39.79 4.46
CA ASP A 468 -15.88 -38.79 3.39
C ASP A 468 -17.27 -38.14 3.29
N VAL A 469 -17.34 -36.86 2.90
CA VAL A 469 -18.59 -36.13 2.68
C VAL A 469 -18.69 -35.73 1.21
N PHE A 470 -19.80 -36.06 0.56
CA PHE A 470 -20.13 -35.61 -0.79
C PHE A 470 -21.28 -34.61 -0.70
N ALA A 471 -20.99 -33.34 -0.98
CA ALA A 471 -21.97 -32.26 -0.86
C ALA A 471 -22.58 -31.91 -2.22
N PHE A 472 -23.88 -31.61 -2.22
CA PHE A 472 -24.63 -31.23 -3.41
C PHE A 472 -25.54 -30.02 -3.13
N GLY A 473 -25.45 -29.02 -3.98
CA GLY A 473 -26.27 -27.82 -4.00
C GLY A 473 -27.30 -27.80 -5.15
N PRO A 474 -28.39 -27.02 -5.04
CA PRO A 474 -29.36 -26.82 -6.13
C PRO A 474 -28.77 -26.25 -7.43
N GLU A 475 -27.61 -25.60 -7.34
CA GLU A 475 -26.82 -25.01 -8.42
C GLU A 475 -25.97 -26.04 -9.20
N ASP A 476 -25.72 -27.22 -8.63
CA ASP A 476 -24.89 -28.32 -9.20
C ASP A 476 -25.67 -29.12 -10.26
N ALA A 477 -26.10 -28.46 -11.33
CA ALA A 477 -26.92 -29.11 -12.36
C ALA A 477 -26.11 -30.20 -13.08
N GLY A 478 -26.58 -31.45 -13.07
CA GLY A 478 -25.65 -32.53 -13.35
C GLY A 478 -26.12 -33.97 -13.18
N HIS A 479 -25.30 -34.91 -13.66
CA HIS A 479 -25.46 -36.35 -13.39
C HIS A 479 -24.17 -36.97 -12.83
N ASP A 480 -24.03 -36.93 -11.52
CA ASP A 480 -22.78 -37.33 -10.87
C ASP A 480 -22.77 -38.81 -10.52
N ALA A 481 -21.57 -39.37 -10.45
CA ALA A 481 -21.34 -40.75 -10.08
C ALA A 481 -20.37 -40.84 -8.91
N ILE A 482 -20.90 -41.20 -7.74
CA ILE A 482 -20.06 -41.53 -6.59
C ILE A 482 -19.67 -43.01 -6.68
N ILE A 483 -18.37 -43.26 -6.70
CA ILE A 483 -17.81 -44.59 -6.85
C ILE A 483 -17.06 -44.95 -5.57
N GLY A 484 -17.50 -46.05 -4.94
CA GLY A 484 -16.88 -46.56 -3.72
C GLY A 484 -17.47 -46.03 -2.41
N PHE A 485 -18.63 -45.36 -2.45
CA PHE A 485 -19.36 -44.92 -1.25
C PHE A 485 -19.58 -46.06 -0.24
N ARG A 486 -19.18 -45.82 1.01
CA ARG A 486 -19.26 -46.76 2.13
C ARG A 486 -20.35 -46.32 3.09
N SER A 487 -21.53 -46.92 2.95
CA SER A 487 -22.64 -46.66 3.86
C SER A 487 -22.29 -46.96 5.32
N GLY A 488 -22.73 -46.07 6.22
CA GLY A 488 -22.43 -46.01 7.64
C GLY A 488 -21.05 -45.40 7.94
N THR A 489 -20.36 -44.82 6.96
CA THR A 489 -19.04 -44.20 7.10
C THR A 489 -18.97 -42.90 6.32
N ASP A 490 -19.25 -42.97 5.02
CA ASP A 490 -19.31 -41.79 4.16
C ASP A 490 -20.70 -41.15 4.25
N LYS A 491 -20.79 -39.86 3.91
CA LYS A 491 -22.02 -39.08 4.00
C LYS A 491 -22.33 -38.33 2.72
N ILE A 492 -23.61 -38.14 2.46
CA ILE A 492 -24.12 -37.26 1.41
C ILE A 492 -24.73 -36.04 2.09
N ASP A 493 -24.15 -34.87 1.87
CA ASP A 493 -24.67 -33.60 2.38
C ASP A 493 -25.70 -33.02 1.41
N LEU A 494 -26.94 -32.91 1.90
CA LEU A 494 -28.08 -32.33 1.20
C LEU A 494 -28.70 -31.18 1.99
N THR A 495 -27.96 -30.60 2.94
CA THR A 495 -28.45 -29.50 3.79
C THR A 495 -28.94 -28.31 2.97
N ALA A 496 -28.34 -28.06 1.79
CA ALA A 496 -28.76 -27.04 0.84
C ALA A 496 -30.18 -27.26 0.25
N TYR A 497 -30.67 -28.51 0.19
CA TYR A 497 -32.02 -28.84 -0.28
C TYR A 497 -33.10 -28.75 0.81
N GLY A 498 -32.71 -28.65 2.09
CA GLY A 498 -33.64 -28.44 3.20
C GLY A 498 -34.59 -29.60 3.49
N PHE A 499 -34.16 -30.85 3.28
CA PHE A 499 -34.95 -32.02 3.64
C PHE A 499 -35.08 -32.15 5.17
N GLU A 500 -36.29 -32.38 5.68
CA GLU A 500 -36.49 -32.42 7.14
C GLU A 500 -35.95 -33.70 7.82
N ASN A 501 -35.82 -34.81 7.07
CA ASN A 501 -35.40 -36.13 7.56
C ASN A 501 -35.19 -37.12 6.40
N PHE A 502 -34.63 -38.30 6.72
CA PHE A 502 -34.35 -39.36 5.76
C PHE A 502 -35.60 -39.90 5.04
N ASP A 503 -36.79 -39.91 5.66
CA ASP A 503 -38.00 -40.38 4.98
C ASP A 503 -38.32 -39.50 3.76
N ALA A 504 -38.06 -38.19 3.86
CA ALA A 504 -38.21 -37.27 2.73
C ALA A 504 -37.20 -37.56 1.60
N VAL A 505 -35.96 -37.88 1.94
CA VAL A 505 -34.92 -38.25 0.95
C VAL A 505 -35.19 -39.62 0.31
N ALA A 506 -35.72 -40.57 1.08
CA ALA A 506 -35.94 -41.95 0.63
C ALA A 506 -36.93 -42.07 -0.54
N ASP A 507 -37.83 -41.09 -0.69
CA ASP A 507 -38.77 -40.96 -1.81
C ASP A 507 -38.07 -40.54 -3.12
N HIS A 508 -36.90 -39.92 -3.03
CA HIS A 508 -36.05 -39.52 -4.16
C HIS A 508 -35.02 -40.60 -4.56
N LEU A 509 -34.91 -41.68 -3.79
CA LEU A 509 -34.00 -42.79 -4.10
C LEU A 509 -34.66 -43.78 -5.08
N GLU A 510 -34.02 -44.02 -6.20
CA GLU A 510 -34.40 -45.02 -7.20
C GLU A 510 -33.38 -46.14 -7.28
N TRP A 511 -33.84 -47.39 -7.40
CA TRP A 511 -32.93 -48.52 -7.54
C TRP A 511 -32.70 -48.87 -9.01
N GLY A 512 -31.43 -48.90 -9.39
CA GLY A 512 -30.94 -49.32 -10.70
C GLY A 512 -30.19 -50.65 -10.66
N TRP A 513 -29.88 -51.20 -11.83
CA TRP A 513 -29.07 -52.40 -11.95
C TRP A 513 -27.61 -52.09 -11.54
N PHE A 514 -27.22 -52.49 -10.32
CA PHE A 514 -25.92 -52.22 -9.65
C PHE A 514 -25.66 -50.77 -9.19
N SER A 515 -26.69 -49.93 -9.06
CA SER A 515 -26.54 -48.60 -8.46
C SER A 515 -27.83 -48.17 -7.75
N THR A 516 -27.69 -47.19 -6.87
CA THR A 516 -28.81 -46.43 -6.33
C THR A 516 -28.70 -45.00 -6.84
N ARG A 517 -29.77 -44.47 -7.41
CA ARG A 517 -29.83 -43.11 -7.93
C ARG A 517 -30.63 -42.24 -6.97
N LEU A 518 -30.12 -41.07 -6.65
CA LEU A 518 -30.81 -40.01 -5.94
C LEU A 518 -31.21 -38.94 -6.96
N ASP A 519 -32.50 -38.69 -7.12
CA ASP A 519 -33.03 -37.73 -8.09
C ASP A 519 -33.48 -36.44 -7.38
N LEU A 520 -32.70 -35.38 -7.50
CA LEU A 520 -32.94 -34.08 -6.88
C LEU A 520 -33.50 -33.05 -7.89
N GLY A 521 -33.90 -33.49 -9.08
CA GLY A 521 -34.36 -32.65 -10.18
C GLY A 521 -33.27 -32.46 -11.23
N ASP A 522 -32.70 -31.25 -11.28
CA ASP A 522 -31.63 -30.91 -12.22
C ASP A 522 -30.30 -31.57 -11.84
N THR A 523 -30.11 -31.90 -10.56
CA THR A 523 -28.98 -32.69 -10.04
C THR A 523 -29.39 -34.15 -9.81
N GLN A 524 -28.57 -35.09 -10.27
CA GLN A 524 -28.85 -36.52 -10.14
C GLN A 524 -27.59 -37.29 -9.73
N VAL A 525 -27.61 -37.91 -8.55
CA VAL A 525 -26.44 -38.60 -8.01
C VAL A 525 -26.58 -40.11 -8.13
N SER A 526 -25.61 -40.78 -8.74
CA SER A 526 -25.56 -42.23 -8.88
C SER A 526 -24.53 -42.84 -7.94
N LEU A 527 -25.00 -43.56 -6.91
CA LEU A 527 -24.18 -44.33 -5.99
C LEU A 527 -23.86 -45.70 -6.60
N ILE A 528 -22.67 -45.83 -7.19
CA ILE A 528 -22.27 -47.03 -7.92
C ILE A 528 -21.91 -48.16 -6.96
N GLY A 529 -22.57 -49.31 -7.10
CA GLY A 529 -22.35 -50.49 -6.25
C GLY A 529 -23.07 -50.45 -4.90
N VAL A 530 -23.79 -49.37 -4.58
CA VAL A 530 -24.54 -49.20 -3.33
C VAL A 530 -25.99 -49.66 -3.51
N TRP A 531 -26.51 -50.38 -2.53
CA TRP A 531 -27.88 -50.88 -2.54
C TRP A 531 -28.81 -49.89 -1.84
N LYS A 532 -29.97 -49.58 -2.43
CA LYS A 532 -30.92 -48.63 -1.83
C LYS A 532 -31.26 -48.95 -0.36
N TRP A 533 -31.36 -50.23 -0.03
CA TRP A 533 -31.70 -50.70 1.32
C TRP A 533 -30.53 -50.72 2.32
N SER A 534 -29.31 -50.43 1.89
CA SER A 534 -28.21 -50.23 2.84
C SER A 534 -28.18 -48.81 3.38
N LEU A 535 -28.85 -47.86 2.71
CA LEU A 535 -28.85 -46.46 3.10
C LEU A 535 -29.84 -46.17 4.24
N ASP A 536 -29.42 -45.38 5.21
CA ASP A 536 -30.27 -44.87 6.29
C ASP A 536 -29.92 -43.42 6.67
N ALA A 537 -30.47 -42.91 7.79
CA ALA A 537 -30.29 -41.53 8.20
C ALA A 537 -28.85 -41.15 8.56
N ASP A 538 -27.98 -42.12 8.89
CA ASP A 538 -26.59 -41.84 9.26
C ASP A 538 -25.70 -41.57 8.03
N ASP A 539 -26.19 -41.93 6.84
CA ASP A 539 -25.54 -41.71 5.53
C ASP A 539 -25.76 -40.29 4.97
N PHE A 540 -26.57 -39.46 5.62
CA PHE A 540 -26.95 -38.15 5.10
C PHE A 540 -26.75 -37.04 6.13
N LEU A 541 -26.39 -35.85 5.66
CA LEU A 541 -26.51 -34.59 6.39
C LEU A 541 -27.70 -33.83 5.78
N LEU A 542 -28.69 -33.47 6.59
CA LEU A 542 -30.00 -32.95 6.17
C LEU A 542 -30.35 -31.65 6.90
#